data_AF-A0A7S2RAW2-F1
#
_entry.id   AF-A0A7S2RAW2-F1
#
_cell.length_a   1.000
_cell.length_b   1.000
_cell.length_c   1.000
_cell.angle_alpha   90.00
_cell.angle_beta   90.00
_cell.angle_gamma   90.00
#
_symmetry.space_group_name_H-M   'P 1'
#
loop_
_entity.id
_entity.type
_entity.pdbx_description
1 polymer ?
#
loop_
_entity_poly.entity_id
_entity_poly.type
_entity_poly.pdbx_seq_one_letter_code
_entity_poly.pdbx_strand_id
1 'polypeptide(L)'
;PDLQPICQNMLMAEGFVNARPLSIKFVTLYRQSSELLSQQPHYDWGLRNVKSVLRVAGKLLRAQPSICENSILMRALRDFNVPKLPVFDLPIFLNLVADLFPNLSIEAEFDEKLKEQATRACRVDSQQGESGNGLGNSKLQTEEMFLNKVVKLQEILDVR
;
A
#
# COMPACT_ATOMS: atom_id res chain seq x y z
N PRO A 1 -7.45 14.85 18.44
CA PRO A 1 -8.41 13.74 18.62
C PRO A 1 -7.63 12.49 19.02
N ASP A 2 -8.15 11.67 19.94
CA ASP A 2 -7.50 10.42 20.28
C ASP A 2 -7.73 9.39 19.16
N LEU A 3 -6.66 8.99 18.48
CA LEU A 3 -6.73 8.12 17.31
C LEU A 3 -7.03 6.66 17.68
N GLN A 4 -6.69 6.22 18.89
CA GLN A 4 -6.85 4.82 19.28
C GLN A 4 -8.31 4.36 19.35
N PRO A 5 -9.22 5.01 20.10
CA PRO A 5 -10.62 4.60 20.15
C PRO A 5 -11.32 4.74 18.79
N ILE A 6 -10.91 5.73 17.98
CA ILE A 6 -11.43 5.92 16.63
C ILE A 6 -11.01 4.72 15.74
N CYS A 7 -9.72 4.39 15.74
CA CYS A 7 -9.18 3.25 14.98
C CYS A 7 -9.83 1.93 15.42
N GLN A 8 -10.02 1.73 16.73
CA GLN A 8 -10.71 0.56 17.27
C GLN A 8 -12.13 0.44 16.72
N ASN A 9 -12.93 1.51 16.81
CA ASN A 9 -14.32 1.50 16.32
C ASN A 9 -14.40 1.29 14.81
N MET A 10 -13.47 1.86 14.05
CA MET A 10 -13.41 1.67 12.60
C MET A 10 -13.03 0.23 12.22
N LEU A 11 -12.06 -0.37 12.91
CA LEU A 11 -11.71 -1.78 12.74
C LEU A 11 -12.91 -2.69 13.03
N MET A 12 -13.64 -2.44 14.13
CA MET A 12 -14.87 -3.18 14.44
C MET A 12 -15.91 -3.05 13.32
N ALA A 13 -16.11 -1.84 12.80
CA ALA A 13 -17.05 -1.58 11.70
C ALA A 13 -16.64 -2.29 10.39
N GLU A 14 -15.34 -2.51 10.15
CA GLU A 14 -14.84 -3.25 9.00
C GLU A 14 -14.89 -4.78 9.18
N GLY A 15 -15.25 -5.27 10.39
CA GLY A 15 -15.43 -6.68 10.68
C GLY A 15 -14.30 -7.35 11.48
N PHE A 16 -13.35 -6.57 12.01
CA PHE A 16 -12.28 -7.11 12.85
C PHE A 16 -12.79 -7.46 14.25
N VAL A 17 -12.58 -8.69 14.67
CA VAL A 17 -12.90 -9.20 16.01
C VAL A 17 -11.85 -8.73 17.02
N ASN A 18 -10.56 -8.80 16.68
CA ASN A 18 -9.46 -8.37 17.57
C ASN A 18 -9.11 -6.88 17.41
N ALA A 19 -10.12 -6.03 17.22
CA ALA A 19 -9.92 -4.61 16.90
C ALA A 19 -9.09 -3.83 17.94
N ARG A 20 -9.22 -4.13 19.24
CA ARG A 20 -8.53 -3.41 20.32
C ARG A 20 -7.00 -3.58 20.29
N PRO A 21 -6.42 -4.80 20.31
CA PRO A 21 -4.96 -4.94 20.19
C PRO A 21 -4.45 -4.43 18.84
N LEU A 22 -5.23 -4.58 17.76
CA LEU A 22 -4.87 -4.11 16.43
C LEU A 22 -4.83 -2.58 16.33
N SER A 23 -5.77 -1.87 16.98
CA SER A 23 -5.76 -0.40 17.00
C SER A 23 -4.55 0.16 17.74
N ILE A 24 -4.08 -0.51 18.80
CA ILE A 24 -2.86 -0.12 19.52
C ILE A 24 -1.65 -0.23 18.59
N LYS A 25 -1.52 -1.35 17.87
CA LYS A 25 -0.42 -1.54 16.90
C LYS A 25 -0.46 -0.48 15.80
N PHE A 26 -1.65 -0.23 15.23
CA PHE A 26 -1.84 0.78 14.19
C PHE A 26 -1.37 2.16 14.65
N VAL A 27 -1.89 2.63 15.78
CA VAL A 27 -1.57 3.98 16.29
C VAL A 27 -0.11 4.08 16.71
N THR A 28 0.44 3.02 17.30
CA THR A 28 1.87 2.96 17.63
C THR A 28 2.74 3.10 16.39
N LEU A 29 2.43 2.37 15.30
CA LEU A 29 3.17 2.47 14.05
C LEU A 29 3.10 3.89 13.47
N TYR A 30 1.92 4.51 13.45
CA TYR A 30 1.74 5.86 12.89
C TYR A 30 2.48 6.91 13.71
N ARG A 31 2.44 6.79 15.05
CA ARG A 31 3.22 7.66 15.93
C ARG A 31 4.71 7.51 15.67
N GLN A 32 5.24 6.28 15.70
CA GLN A 32 6.66 6.01 15.46
C GLN A 32 7.09 6.46 14.06
N SER A 33 6.26 6.25 13.04
CA SER A 33 6.56 6.71 11.69
C SER A 33 6.65 8.23 11.60
N SER A 34 5.81 8.96 12.33
CA SER A 34 5.87 10.43 12.38
C SER A 34 7.09 10.98 13.13
N GLU A 35 7.66 10.19 14.02
CA GLU A 35 8.81 10.57 14.86
C GLU A 35 10.16 10.15 14.25
N LEU A 36 10.21 8.98 13.60
CA LEU A 36 11.46 8.34 13.15
C LEU A 36 11.75 8.49 11.66
N LEU A 37 10.72 8.67 10.83
CA LEU A 37 10.93 8.91 9.40
C LEU A 37 11.30 10.38 9.16
N SER A 38 11.92 10.65 8.02
CA SER A 38 12.26 12.00 7.64
C SER A 38 11.03 12.91 7.50
N GLN A 39 11.22 14.21 7.70
CA GLN A 39 10.14 15.20 7.53
C GLN A 39 9.90 15.48 6.04
N GLN A 40 8.92 14.79 5.46
CA GLN A 40 8.51 14.99 4.07
C GLN A 40 7.18 15.78 3.98
N PRO A 41 7.05 16.76 3.09
CA PRO A 41 5.82 17.56 2.96
C PRO A 41 4.57 16.75 2.60
N HIS A 42 4.74 15.61 1.94
CA HIS A 42 3.63 14.75 1.48
C HIS A 42 3.22 13.67 2.48
N TYR A 43 3.88 13.58 3.63
CA TYR A 43 3.47 12.64 4.68
C TYR A 43 2.18 13.11 5.35
N ASP A 44 1.23 12.18 5.45
CA ASP A 44 -0.04 12.41 6.12
C ASP A 44 -0.30 11.24 7.08
N TRP A 45 -0.05 11.47 8.37
CA TRP A 45 -0.35 10.54 9.47
C TRP A 45 -1.70 10.86 10.14
N GLY A 46 -2.50 11.76 9.55
CA GLY A 46 -3.76 12.23 10.09
C GLY A 46 -4.94 11.30 9.85
N LEU A 47 -6.09 11.64 10.44
CA LEU A 47 -7.29 10.79 10.45
C LEU A 47 -7.83 10.43 9.06
N ARG A 48 -7.61 11.29 8.06
CA ARG A 48 -7.98 11.00 6.66
C ARG A 48 -7.22 9.80 6.13
N ASN A 49 -5.90 9.77 6.32
CA ASN A 49 -5.06 8.65 5.94
C ASN A 49 -5.46 7.38 6.72
N VAL A 50 -5.65 7.50 8.05
CA VAL A 50 -6.11 6.39 8.90
C VAL A 50 -7.39 5.75 8.36
N LYS A 51 -8.41 6.55 8.03
CA LYS A 51 -9.68 6.06 7.46
C LYS A 51 -9.47 5.27 6.17
N SER A 52 -8.62 5.78 5.27
CA SER A 52 -8.34 5.11 4.00
C SER A 52 -7.69 3.75 4.23
N VAL A 53 -6.70 3.65 5.12
CA VAL A 53 -6.01 2.37 5.39
C VAL A 53 -6.97 1.34 5.97
N LEU A 54 -7.80 1.74 6.93
CA LEU A 54 -8.74 0.83 7.59
C LEU A 54 -9.80 0.31 6.60
N ARG A 55 -10.23 1.14 5.65
CA ARG A 55 -11.11 0.70 4.55
C ARG A 55 -10.44 -0.35 3.65
N VAL A 56 -9.13 -0.21 3.36
CA VAL A 56 -8.37 -1.26 2.64
C VAL A 56 -8.31 -2.54 3.45
N ALA A 57 -7.97 -2.43 4.74
CA ALA A 57 -7.87 -3.57 5.64
C ALA A 57 -9.18 -4.35 5.69
N GLY A 58 -10.32 -3.67 5.76
CA GLY A 58 -11.65 -4.30 5.69
C GLY A 58 -11.94 -4.99 4.35
N LYS A 59 -11.56 -4.37 3.21
CA LYS A 59 -11.68 -5.01 1.89
C LYS A 59 -10.86 -6.30 1.83
N LEU A 60 -9.61 -6.28 2.32
CA LEU A 60 -8.73 -7.45 2.37
C LEU A 60 -9.29 -8.54 3.29
N LEU A 61 -9.81 -8.17 4.47
CA LEU A 61 -10.41 -9.12 5.40
C LEU A 61 -11.58 -9.88 4.76
N ARG A 62 -12.45 -9.18 4.02
CA ARG A 62 -13.58 -9.79 3.31
C ARG A 62 -13.15 -10.65 2.12
N ALA A 63 -12.08 -10.25 1.43
CA ALA A 63 -11.54 -11.02 0.30
C ALA A 63 -10.78 -12.28 0.75
N GLN A 64 -10.20 -12.28 1.96
CA GLN A 64 -9.36 -13.37 2.46
C GLN A 64 -9.73 -13.78 3.90
N PRO A 65 -10.94 -14.37 4.13
CA PRO A 65 -11.44 -14.64 5.48
C PRO A 65 -10.64 -15.69 6.26
N SER A 66 -9.85 -16.52 5.57
CA SER A 66 -9.02 -17.57 6.18
C SER A 66 -7.68 -17.06 6.74
N ILE A 67 -7.30 -15.81 6.43
CA ILE A 67 -6.04 -15.22 6.87
C ILE A 67 -6.23 -14.51 8.22
N CYS A 68 -5.23 -14.61 9.08
CA CYS A 68 -5.22 -13.95 10.39
C CYS A 68 -5.36 -12.42 10.27
N GLU A 69 -6.18 -11.81 11.12
CA GLU A 69 -6.40 -10.35 11.14
C GLU A 69 -5.12 -9.53 11.32
N ASN A 70 -4.14 -10.03 12.10
CA ASN A 70 -2.84 -9.38 12.25
C ASN A 70 -2.10 -9.32 10.90
N SER A 71 -2.18 -10.41 10.12
CA SER A 71 -1.58 -10.50 8.80
C SER A 71 -2.25 -9.55 7.81
N ILE A 72 -3.58 -9.50 7.81
CA ILE A 72 -4.35 -8.56 6.98
C ILE A 72 -4.00 -7.10 7.32
N LEU A 73 -3.98 -6.73 8.59
CA LEU A 73 -3.69 -5.36 8.99
C LEU A 73 -2.25 -4.95 8.64
N MET A 74 -1.28 -5.84 8.89
CA MET A 74 0.12 -5.61 8.53
C MET A 74 0.26 -5.38 7.02
N ARG A 75 -0.35 -6.24 6.21
CA ARG A 75 -0.36 -6.10 4.75
C ARG A 75 -0.95 -4.77 4.31
N ALA A 76 -2.13 -4.41 4.82
CA ALA A 76 -2.79 -3.14 4.50
C ALA A 76 -1.92 -1.92 4.85
N LEU A 77 -1.31 -1.93 6.04
CA LEU A 77 -0.40 -0.87 6.49
C LEU A 77 0.83 -0.75 5.60
N ARG A 78 1.46 -1.88 5.26
CA ARG A 78 2.65 -1.91 4.42
C ARG A 78 2.33 -1.44 3.01
N ASP A 79 1.38 -2.07 2.35
CA ASP A 79 1.10 -1.85 0.92
C ASP A 79 0.55 -0.44 0.69
N PHE A 80 -0.19 0.13 1.65
CA PHE A 80 -0.69 1.50 1.56
C PHE A 80 0.39 2.57 1.74
N ASN A 81 1.43 2.31 2.55
CA ASN A 81 2.43 3.32 2.91
C ASN A 81 3.71 3.22 2.06
N VAL A 82 4.20 2.01 1.77
CA VAL A 82 5.45 1.79 1.00
C VAL A 82 5.53 2.60 -0.30
N PRO A 83 4.47 2.73 -1.13
CA PRO A 83 4.56 3.49 -2.37
C PRO A 83 4.78 5.00 -2.20
N LYS A 84 4.54 5.54 -1.00
CA LYS A 84 4.66 6.97 -0.67
C LYS A 84 6.00 7.31 0.00
N LEU A 85 6.73 6.29 0.45
CA LEU A 85 7.98 6.46 1.16
C LEU A 85 9.15 6.61 0.17
N PRO A 86 10.06 7.56 0.40
CA PRO A 86 11.33 7.61 -0.29
C PRO A 86 12.19 6.40 0.11
N VAL A 87 13.13 6.03 -0.76
CA VAL A 87 13.92 4.80 -0.64
C VAL A 87 14.69 4.71 0.69
N PHE A 88 15.15 5.84 1.23
CA PHE A 88 15.94 5.87 2.46
C PHE A 88 15.10 5.68 3.74
N ASP A 89 13.80 6.02 3.71
CA ASP A 89 12.89 5.82 4.85
C ASP A 89 12.28 4.40 4.86
N LEU A 90 12.32 3.71 3.71
CA LEU A 90 11.72 2.40 3.53
C LEU A 90 12.25 1.33 4.51
N PRO A 91 13.57 1.18 4.74
CA PRO A 91 14.09 0.20 5.70
C PRO A 91 13.63 0.48 7.14
N ILE A 92 13.56 1.76 7.52
CA ILE A 92 13.12 2.18 8.86
C ILE A 92 11.67 1.78 9.06
N PHE A 93 10.80 2.13 8.11
CA PHE A 93 9.38 1.78 8.18
C PHE A 93 9.14 0.26 8.22
N LEU A 94 9.85 -0.51 7.39
CA LEU A 94 9.72 -1.97 7.38
C LEU A 94 10.16 -2.61 8.70
N ASN A 95 11.20 -2.08 9.34
CA ASN A 95 11.62 -2.54 10.67
C ASN A 95 10.56 -2.24 11.73
N LEU A 96 9.96 -1.03 11.71
CA LEU A 96 8.85 -0.70 12.63
C LEU A 96 7.65 -1.64 12.45
N VAL A 97 7.34 -2.01 11.20
CA VAL A 97 6.29 -3.00 10.91
C VAL A 97 6.68 -4.36 11.47
N ALA A 98 7.91 -4.82 11.25
CA ALA A 98 8.38 -6.12 11.75
C ALA A 98 8.36 -6.20 13.29
N ASP A 99 8.72 -5.12 13.98
CA ASP A 99 8.70 -5.03 15.45
C ASP A 99 7.28 -5.15 16.03
N LEU A 100 6.28 -4.58 15.36
CA LEU A 100 4.87 -4.61 15.79
C LEU A 100 4.12 -5.88 15.35
N PHE A 101 4.61 -6.55 14.31
CA PHE A 101 4.02 -7.72 13.69
C PHE A 101 5.05 -8.85 13.53
N PRO A 102 5.57 -9.39 14.65
CA PRO A 102 6.63 -10.39 14.61
C PRO A 102 6.15 -11.68 13.93
N ASN A 103 7.07 -12.34 13.22
CA ASN A 103 6.86 -13.62 12.53
C ASN A 103 5.81 -13.61 11.40
N LEU A 104 5.43 -12.43 10.88
CA LEU A 104 4.51 -12.32 9.76
C LEU A 104 5.28 -11.94 8.48
N SER A 105 5.56 -12.92 7.62
CA SER A 105 6.06 -12.68 6.26
C SER A 105 4.95 -12.97 5.26
N ILE A 106 4.28 -11.92 4.79
CA ILE A 106 3.32 -12.02 3.70
C ILE A 106 4.02 -11.43 2.49
N GLU A 107 4.15 -12.17 1.40
CA GLU A 107 4.70 -11.59 0.17
C GLU A 107 3.72 -10.56 -0.40
N ALA A 108 4.24 -9.55 -1.10
CA ALA A 108 3.38 -8.66 -1.85
C ALA A 108 2.80 -9.45 -3.03
N GLU A 109 1.49 -9.69 -3.02
CA GLU A 109 0.82 -10.25 -4.20
C GLU A 109 0.53 -9.10 -5.16
N PHE A 110 0.88 -9.29 -6.42
CA PHE A 110 0.56 -8.36 -7.50
C PHE A 110 -0.55 -8.97 -8.35
N ASP A 111 -1.43 -8.12 -8.88
CA ASP A 111 -2.34 -8.56 -9.92
C ASP A 111 -1.54 -8.88 -11.20
N GLU A 112 -1.22 -10.16 -11.38
CA GLU A 112 -0.48 -10.67 -12.52
C GLU A 112 -1.21 -10.40 -13.85
N LYS A 113 -2.55 -10.39 -13.85
CA LYS A 113 -3.32 -10.07 -15.05
C LYS A 113 -3.11 -8.62 -15.43
N LEU A 114 -3.16 -7.71 -14.44
CA LEU A 114 -2.89 -6.29 -14.67
C LEU A 114 -1.45 -6.06 -15.13
N LYS A 115 -0.48 -6.76 -14.53
CA LYS A 115 0.94 -6.72 -14.93
C LYS A 115 1.13 -7.15 -16.39
N GLU A 116 0.44 -8.21 -16.81
CA GLU A 116 0.45 -8.69 -18.19
C GLU A 116 -0.19 -7.68 -19.16
N GLN A 117 -1.35 -7.11 -18.80
CA GLN A 117 -2.01 -6.08 -19.63
C GLN A 117 -1.15 -4.82 -19.75
N ALA A 118 -0.53 -4.36 -18.66
CA ALA A 118 0.37 -3.22 -18.67
C ALA A 118 1.59 -3.47 -19.56
N THR A 119 2.15 -4.69 -19.50
CA THR A 119 3.26 -5.12 -20.38
C THR A 119 2.84 -5.09 -21.85
N ARG A 120 1.64 -5.60 -22.15
CA ARG A 120 1.11 -5.63 -23.51
C ARG A 120 0.89 -4.21 -24.04
N ALA A 121 0.31 -3.32 -23.25
CA ALA A 121 0.09 -1.93 -23.61
C ALA A 121 1.40 -1.20 -23.94
N CYS A 122 2.44 -1.37 -23.11
CA CYS A 122 3.76 -0.77 -23.35
C CYS A 122 4.42 -1.24 -24.66
N ARG A 123 4.17 -2.51 -25.04
CA ARG A 123 4.73 -3.10 -26.28
C ARG A 123 3.98 -2.67 -27.54
N VAL A 124 2.66 -2.50 -27.49
CA VAL A 124 1.84 -2.10 -28.65
C VAL A 124 2.16 -0.68 -29.09
N ASP A 125 2.34 0.24 -28.13
CA ASP A 125 2.69 1.64 -28.42
C ASP A 125 4.07 1.77 -29.07
N SER A 126 4.98 0.84 -28.73
CA SER A 126 6.31 0.75 -29.35
C SER A 126 6.28 0.33 -30.83
N GLN A 127 5.15 -0.22 -31.33
CA GLN A 127 5.00 -0.67 -32.72
C GLN A 127 4.12 0.27 -33.58
N GLN A 128 3.30 1.15 -32.99
CA GLN A 128 2.44 2.07 -33.74
C GLN A 128 3.13 3.39 -34.16
N GLY A 129 4.39 3.63 -33.77
CA GLY A 129 5.14 4.85 -34.05
C GLY A 129 5.72 5.02 -35.46
N GLU A 130 5.53 4.08 -36.40
CA GLU A 130 6.18 4.14 -37.72
C GLU A 130 5.49 5.04 -38.78
N SER A 131 4.38 5.73 -38.48
CA SER A 131 3.63 6.48 -39.52
C SER A 131 3.14 7.90 -39.16
N GLY A 132 3.67 8.55 -38.12
CA GLY A 132 3.23 9.91 -37.76
C GLY A 132 4.37 10.84 -37.32
N ASN A 133 4.55 11.94 -38.06
CA ASN A 133 5.46 13.08 -37.84
C ASN A 133 6.04 13.27 -36.41
N GLY A 134 7.36 13.08 -36.30
CA GLY A 134 8.26 14.14 -35.86
C GLY A 134 8.46 14.44 -34.37
N LEU A 135 7.75 13.82 -33.43
CA LEU A 135 8.08 13.93 -32.01
C LEU A 135 8.10 12.56 -31.29
N GLY A 136 9.28 11.94 -31.32
CA GLY A 136 9.75 11.02 -30.28
C GLY A 136 9.25 9.57 -30.35
N ASN A 137 10.02 8.69 -31.01
CA ASN A 137 9.98 7.24 -30.79
C ASN A 137 10.39 6.91 -29.33
N SER A 138 9.46 7.02 -28.39
CA SER A 138 9.72 6.64 -27.01
C SER A 138 9.22 5.21 -26.80
N LYS A 139 10.12 4.22 -26.94
CA LYS A 139 9.85 2.86 -26.44
C LYS A 139 9.46 2.98 -24.97
N LEU A 140 8.22 2.63 -24.63
CA LEU A 140 7.73 2.69 -23.26
C LEU A 140 8.53 1.71 -22.38
N GLN A 141 8.76 2.08 -21.12
CA GLN A 141 9.52 1.26 -20.18
C GLN A 141 8.77 -0.03 -19.85
N THR A 142 9.37 -1.19 -20.17
CA THR A 142 8.84 -2.51 -19.81
C THR A 142 9.59 -3.14 -18.62
N GLU A 143 10.39 -2.35 -17.91
CA GLU A 143 11.14 -2.83 -16.74
C GLU A 143 10.19 -3.27 -15.63
N GLU A 144 10.56 -4.34 -14.94
CA GLU A 144 9.73 -4.91 -13.87
C GLU A 144 9.44 -3.91 -12.75
N MET A 145 10.41 -3.05 -12.40
CA MET A 145 10.19 -2.00 -11.40
C MET A 145 9.10 -1.01 -11.81
N PHE A 146 9.01 -0.68 -13.11
CA PHE A 146 7.98 0.21 -13.63
C PHE A 146 6.61 -0.47 -13.57
N LEU A 147 6.51 -1.71 -14.05
CA LEU A 147 5.26 -2.47 -14.04
C LEU A 147 4.73 -2.69 -12.62
N ASN A 148 5.60 -3.01 -11.67
CA ASN A 148 5.22 -3.16 -10.26
C ASN A 148 4.70 -1.85 -9.66
N LYS A 149 5.23 -0.69 -10.09
CA LYS A 149 4.69 0.63 -9.70
C LYS A 149 3.32 0.91 -10.33
N VAL A 150 3.10 0.51 -11.58
CA VAL A 150 1.79 0.66 -12.24
C VAL A 150 0.71 -0.15 -11.52
N VAL A 151 0.99 -1.41 -11.19
CA VAL A 151 0.05 -2.26 -10.43
C VAL A 151 -0.23 -1.65 -9.05
N LYS A 152 0.81 -1.25 -8.31
CA LYS A 152 0.64 -0.56 -7.01
C LYS A 152 -0.16 0.73 -7.12
N LEU A 153 0.02 1.50 -8.19
CA LEU A 153 -0.74 2.71 -8.43
C LEU A 153 -2.24 2.38 -8.59
N GLN A 154 -2.58 1.36 -9.39
CA GLN A 154 -3.97 0.93 -9.57
C GLN A 154 -4.61 0.51 -8.24
N GLU A 155 -3.91 -0.27 -7.42
CA GLU A 155 -4.41 -0.69 -6.10
C GLU A 155 -4.72 0.51 -5.19
N ILE A 156 -3.90 1.57 -5.23
CA ILE A 156 -4.15 2.80 -4.49
C ILE A 156 -5.35 3.57 -5.06
N LEU A 157 -5.52 3.57 -6.39
CA LEU A 157 -6.65 4.23 -7.05
C LEU A 157 -7.97 3.55 -6.70
N ASP A 158 -8.01 2.22 -6.64
CA ASP A 158 -9.22 1.45 -6.29
C ASP A 158 -9.70 1.65 -4.85
N VAL A 159 -8.85 2.25 -4.01
CA VAL A 159 -9.11 2.49 -2.59
C VAL A 159 -9.64 3.90 -2.32
N ARG A 160 -9.25 4.88 -3.16
CA ARG A 160 -9.63 6.29 -3.02
C ARG A 160 -11.07 6.52 -3.48
#